data_AF-A0A2A6RFA6-F1
#
_entry.id   AF-A0A2A6RFA6-F1
#
_cell.length_a   1.000
_cell.length_b   1.000
_cell.length_c   1.000
_cell.angle_alpha   90.00
_cell.angle_beta   90.00
_cell.angle_gamma   90.00
#
_symmetry.space_group_name_H-M   'P 1'
#
loop_
_entity.id
_entity.type
_entity.pdbx_description
1 polymer ?
#
loop_
_entity_poly.entity_id
_entity_poly.type
_entity_poly.pdbx_seq_one_letter_code
_entity_poly.pdbx_strand_id
1 'polypeptide(L)'
;MLKRFALMVGVLLLVVAYAAPVAAQDRTTVTLFHFTDYHSYAVPFYSEGRHDQGGVARAVGYLRQFADDPNTLIFNGGDMMNLDVPSWGVKYTCIEWPWFNGIVDAMAFGNHDADYGAEHFANCQSQIDYPILGANVLDAAGNPLFLHDGKNYLVFEVGDVKLGVFAIAGPDYDRLVPPARRPVEGATFGDYIETAREVVRALREDEGVHAVIGIGHAHYEDDKRMAQEVPGIDLIFGTHSHLKHELALLPGTNTYSISPFQYLTYISRVALTFEAGMLVDVSGTLVPVDANLPADPALVERVAQLQAELEADPEFAPMFVQIGTAAEELSERGKLTDETILGNLVMDIARSAAGSHMALATSSGLRASIPPGPILEETLRTTLPFPNKLLVFPMSGTLVQELLDYSVSRRGFDFFSQVSGVRFNIVEGRAANIQLLADPGNPAAGYLPLDPSGIYQVATTDFQGLVAPGYSDIFARAGEHTNTGIDLRDQVRAYIQANSPVSGQLDGRISELQPADIPAEVPAEVPADIPAEMPAEMPADIPAGLPQTAATPALPLLALLLLALVSSMMGIGLRRSME
;
A
#
# COMPACT_ATOMS: atom_id res chain seq x y z
N MET A 1 57.43 -36.11 -49.19
CA MET A 1 56.04 -35.65 -49.00
C MET A 1 55.18 -36.54 -48.10
N LEU A 2 55.64 -37.70 -47.59
CA LEU A 2 54.79 -38.63 -46.83
C LEU A 2 54.84 -38.53 -45.29
N LYS A 3 55.73 -37.70 -44.70
CA LYS A 3 55.90 -37.62 -43.23
C LYS A 3 55.22 -36.43 -42.55
N ARG A 4 54.65 -35.49 -43.32
CA ARG A 4 53.94 -34.30 -42.80
C ARG A 4 52.41 -34.44 -42.81
N PHE A 5 51.87 -35.46 -43.48
CA PHE A 5 50.42 -35.71 -43.56
C PHE A 5 49.89 -36.56 -42.39
N ALA A 6 50.74 -37.39 -41.77
CA ALA A 6 50.34 -38.26 -40.65
C ALA A 6 50.16 -37.50 -39.32
N LEU A 7 50.81 -36.34 -39.15
CA LEU A 7 50.72 -35.55 -37.92
C LEU A 7 49.46 -34.68 -37.86
N MET A 8 48.94 -34.22 -39.01
CA MET A 8 47.69 -33.43 -39.06
C MET A 8 46.43 -34.29 -38.89
N VAL A 9 46.44 -35.55 -39.31
CA VAL A 9 45.29 -36.47 -39.13
C VAL A 9 45.21 -36.98 -37.68
N GLY A 10 46.35 -37.14 -36.99
CA GLY A 10 46.38 -37.53 -35.57
C GLY A 10 45.90 -36.42 -34.62
N VAL A 11 46.15 -35.15 -34.94
CA VAL A 11 45.67 -34.02 -34.12
C VAL A 11 44.19 -33.71 -34.38
N LEU A 12 43.69 -33.93 -35.60
CA LEU A 12 42.25 -33.73 -35.90
C LEU A 12 41.37 -34.83 -35.28
N LEU A 13 41.89 -36.05 -35.10
CA LEU A 13 41.18 -37.15 -34.41
C LEU A 13 41.25 -37.07 -32.88
N LEU A 14 42.13 -36.24 -32.31
CA LEU A 14 42.19 -35.97 -30.87
C LEU A 14 41.33 -34.78 -30.42
N VAL A 15 40.93 -33.90 -31.34
CA VAL A 15 40.03 -32.77 -31.04
C VAL A 15 38.54 -33.18 -31.09
N VAL A 16 38.20 -34.30 -31.74
CA VAL A 16 36.82 -34.82 -31.79
C VAL A 16 36.44 -35.66 -30.55
N ALA A 17 37.39 -35.98 -29.67
CA ALA A 17 37.15 -36.85 -28.50
C ALA A 17 36.95 -36.11 -27.15
N TYR A 18 36.88 -34.78 -27.14
CA TYR A 18 36.62 -33.98 -25.93
C TYR A 18 35.41 -33.04 -26.04
N ALA A 19 34.48 -33.33 -26.96
CA ALA A 19 33.10 -32.91 -26.73
C ALA A 19 32.50 -33.88 -25.70
N ALA A 20 32.89 -33.72 -24.43
CA ALA A 20 32.05 -34.22 -23.35
C ALA A 20 30.63 -33.66 -23.64
N PRO A 21 29.57 -34.47 -23.51
CA PRO A 21 28.24 -33.87 -23.48
C PRO A 21 28.33 -32.80 -22.40
N VAL A 22 28.15 -31.54 -22.77
CA VAL A 22 27.73 -30.53 -21.80
C VAL A 22 26.44 -31.13 -21.29
N ALA A 23 26.50 -31.77 -20.13
CA ALA A 23 25.31 -32.21 -19.44
C ALA A 23 24.43 -30.96 -19.42
N ALA A 24 23.24 -31.06 -20.00
CA ALA A 24 22.24 -30.01 -19.82
C ALA A 24 22.22 -29.79 -18.30
N GLN A 25 22.58 -28.59 -17.84
CA GLN A 25 22.56 -28.32 -16.41
C GLN A 25 21.14 -28.62 -15.95
N ASP A 26 21.01 -29.52 -14.97
CA ASP A 26 19.71 -29.86 -14.40
C ASP A 26 19.11 -28.55 -13.89
N ARG A 27 18.04 -28.13 -14.58
CA ARG A 27 17.31 -26.91 -14.32
C ARG A 27 16.05 -27.29 -13.58
N THR A 28 15.92 -26.83 -12.35
CA THR A 28 14.76 -27.07 -11.51
C THR A 28 13.97 -25.79 -11.40
N THR A 29 12.68 -25.84 -11.72
CA THR A 29 11.78 -24.70 -11.57
C THR A 29 10.71 -25.05 -10.54
N VAL A 30 10.65 -24.25 -9.47
CA VAL A 30 9.60 -24.36 -8.45
C VAL A 30 8.58 -23.26 -8.68
N THR A 31 7.30 -23.62 -8.75
CA THR A 31 6.19 -22.66 -8.84
C THR A 31 5.64 -22.40 -7.45
N LEU A 32 5.53 -21.14 -7.08
CA LEU A 32 4.98 -20.70 -5.81
C LEU A 32 3.67 -19.94 -6.08
N PHE A 33 2.60 -20.32 -5.40
CA PHE A 33 1.37 -19.54 -5.33
C PHE A 33 1.24 -18.88 -3.97
N HIS A 34 0.71 -17.66 -3.95
CA HIS A 34 0.44 -16.95 -2.70
C HIS A 34 -0.82 -16.10 -2.78
N PHE A 35 -1.62 -16.16 -1.72
CA PHE A 35 -2.74 -15.25 -1.47
C PHE A 35 -2.75 -14.83 -0.01
N THR A 36 -3.33 -13.68 0.30
CA THR A 36 -3.34 -13.07 1.64
C THR A 36 -4.56 -12.19 1.77
N ASP A 37 -4.83 -11.73 2.99
CA ASP A 37 -5.80 -10.67 3.25
C ASP A 37 -7.16 -11.03 2.65
N TYR A 38 -7.57 -12.29 2.81
CA TYR A 38 -8.82 -12.79 2.26
C TYR A 38 -10.01 -12.14 2.96
N HIS A 39 -9.91 -11.87 4.28
CA HIS A 39 -10.92 -11.13 5.05
C HIS A 39 -12.35 -11.64 4.82
N SER A 40 -12.51 -12.97 4.70
CA SER A 40 -13.82 -13.61 4.51
C SER A 40 -14.64 -13.12 3.31
N TYR A 41 -14.02 -12.61 2.24
CA TYR A 41 -14.70 -12.24 0.98
C TYR A 41 -15.06 -13.46 0.13
N ALA A 42 -15.97 -14.30 0.65
CA ALA A 42 -16.32 -15.59 0.05
C ALA A 42 -16.99 -15.49 -1.31
N VAL A 43 -17.81 -14.45 -1.50
CA VAL A 43 -18.56 -14.22 -2.74
C VAL A 43 -17.79 -13.29 -3.68
N PRO A 44 -17.89 -13.49 -5.01
CA PRO A 44 -17.36 -12.53 -5.95
C PRO A 44 -17.96 -11.13 -5.76
N PHE A 45 -17.13 -10.12 -5.91
CA PHE A 45 -17.50 -8.73 -5.63
C PHE A 45 -17.00 -7.78 -6.74
N TYR A 46 -17.40 -6.51 -6.64
CA TYR A 46 -16.90 -5.48 -7.54
C TYR A 46 -15.55 -4.97 -7.06
N SER A 47 -14.53 -5.04 -7.90
CA SER A 47 -13.20 -4.55 -7.61
C SER A 47 -12.57 -3.97 -8.86
N GLU A 48 -11.84 -2.88 -8.72
CA GLU A 48 -11.02 -2.29 -9.77
C GLU A 48 -11.74 -1.93 -11.09
N GLY A 49 -13.01 -1.53 -11.03
CA GLY A 49 -13.78 -1.21 -12.22
C GLY A 49 -14.46 -2.42 -12.86
N ARG A 50 -14.37 -3.60 -12.23
CA ARG A 50 -14.89 -4.87 -12.77
C ARG A 50 -15.82 -5.53 -11.76
N HIS A 51 -16.95 -6.03 -12.25
CA HIS A 51 -17.78 -6.96 -11.49
C HIS A 51 -17.12 -8.34 -11.45
N ASP A 52 -17.57 -9.17 -10.50
CA ASP A 52 -17.29 -10.60 -10.47
C ASP A 52 -15.79 -10.95 -10.30
N GLN A 53 -15.11 -10.19 -9.44
CA GLN A 53 -13.74 -10.44 -8.99
C GLN A 53 -13.73 -11.22 -7.67
N GLY A 54 -12.67 -11.99 -7.42
CA GLY A 54 -12.50 -12.79 -6.21
C GLY A 54 -13.47 -13.97 -6.12
N GLY A 55 -13.73 -14.38 -4.88
CA GLY A 55 -14.57 -15.51 -4.53
C GLY A 55 -13.76 -16.78 -4.21
N VAL A 56 -13.96 -17.30 -3.01
CA VAL A 56 -13.18 -18.42 -2.47
C VAL A 56 -13.34 -19.72 -3.28
N ALA A 57 -14.53 -19.96 -3.85
CA ALA A 57 -14.75 -21.12 -4.71
C ALA A 57 -13.86 -21.12 -5.97
N ARG A 58 -13.54 -19.95 -6.52
CA ARG A 58 -12.61 -19.80 -7.65
C ARG A 58 -11.17 -19.98 -7.23
N ALA A 59 -10.77 -19.37 -6.12
CA ALA A 59 -9.42 -19.53 -5.60
C ALA A 59 -9.11 -21.01 -5.31
N VAL A 60 -10.01 -21.71 -4.61
CA VAL A 60 -9.86 -23.14 -4.33
C VAL A 60 -9.88 -23.97 -5.62
N GLY A 61 -10.82 -23.72 -6.53
CA GLY A 61 -10.93 -24.45 -7.79
C GLY A 61 -9.70 -24.31 -8.69
N TYR A 62 -9.08 -23.13 -8.70
CA TYR A 62 -7.84 -22.86 -9.43
C TYR A 62 -6.62 -23.50 -8.75
N LEU A 63 -6.42 -23.24 -7.45
CA LEU A 63 -5.25 -23.72 -6.71
C LEU A 63 -5.19 -25.24 -6.61
N ARG A 64 -6.35 -25.90 -6.46
CA ARG A 64 -6.45 -27.38 -6.40
C ARG A 64 -5.85 -28.08 -7.62
N GLN A 65 -5.76 -27.42 -8.77
CA GLN A 65 -5.16 -28.00 -9.98
C GLN A 65 -3.65 -28.21 -9.85
N PHE A 66 -3.02 -27.54 -8.90
CA PHE A 66 -1.58 -27.55 -8.68
C PHE A 66 -1.16 -28.22 -7.37
N ALA A 67 -2.13 -28.56 -6.50
CA ALA A 67 -1.85 -29.13 -5.18
C ALA A 67 -1.08 -30.46 -5.22
N ASP A 68 -1.29 -31.27 -6.26
CA ASP A 68 -0.59 -32.55 -6.46
C ASP A 68 0.71 -32.42 -7.29
N ASP A 69 1.07 -31.21 -7.75
CA ASP A 69 2.30 -31.01 -8.53
C ASP A 69 3.51 -30.97 -7.59
N PRO A 70 4.45 -31.93 -7.69
CA PRO A 70 5.61 -32.01 -6.80
C PRO A 70 6.58 -30.82 -6.93
N ASN A 71 6.42 -29.98 -7.96
CA ASN A 71 7.21 -28.76 -8.15
C ASN A 71 6.45 -27.48 -7.80
N THR A 72 5.31 -27.58 -7.11
CA THR A 72 4.51 -26.45 -6.69
C THR A 72 4.43 -26.36 -5.17
N LEU A 73 4.44 -25.13 -4.65
CA LEU A 73 4.06 -24.82 -3.27
C LEU A 73 3.02 -23.70 -3.26
N ILE A 74 2.07 -23.74 -2.34
CA ILE A 74 0.95 -22.80 -2.21
C ILE A 74 0.92 -22.26 -0.78
N PHE A 75 1.04 -20.95 -0.64
CA PHE A 75 1.10 -20.29 0.66
C PHE A 75 -0.07 -19.33 0.88
N ASN A 76 -0.47 -19.19 2.14
CA ASN A 76 -1.35 -18.12 2.59
C ASN A 76 -0.58 -17.13 3.48
N GLY A 77 -0.76 -15.83 3.24
CA GLY A 77 -0.07 -14.75 3.97
C GLY A 77 -0.72 -14.32 5.27
N GLY A 78 -1.79 -14.98 5.73
CA GLY A 78 -2.57 -14.58 6.91
C GLY A 78 -3.80 -13.74 6.58
N ASP A 79 -4.52 -13.34 7.63
CA ASP A 79 -5.76 -12.55 7.56
C ASP A 79 -6.84 -13.22 6.70
N MET A 80 -7.13 -14.47 7.06
CA MET A 80 -8.19 -15.26 6.44
C MET A 80 -9.59 -14.89 6.93
N MET A 81 -9.68 -14.26 8.10
CA MET A 81 -10.92 -13.82 8.72
C MET A 81 -10.74 -12.43 9.31
N ASN A 82 -11.83 -11.76 9.67
CA ASN A 82 -11.79 -10.50 10.43
C ASN A 82 -13.13 -10.22 11.14
N LEU A 83 -13.13 -9.20 12.00
CA LEU A 83 -14.33 -8.66 12.64
C LEU A 83 -15.09 -7.67 11.74
N ASP A 84 -16.37 -7.51 12.06
CA ASP A 84 -17.30 -6.50 11.54
C ASP A 84 -17.77 -6.69 10.09
N VAL A 85 -16.89 -6.56 9.09
CA VAL A 85 -17.28 -6.60 7.66
C VAL A 85 -16.30 -7.39 6.80
N PRO A 86 -16.77 -8.30 5.92
CA PRO A 86 -18.17 -8.54 5.56
C PRO A 86 -18.93 -9.31 6.63
N SER A 87 -20.26 -9.21 6.60
CA SER A 87 -21.17 -9.93 7.51
C SER A 87 -20.93 -11.44 7.50
N TRP A 88 -20.43 -11.95 6.38
CA TRP A 88 -19.99 -13.33 6.22
C TRP A 88 -18.95 -13.74 7.27
N GLY A 89 -17.89 -12.95 7.45
CA GLY A 89 -16.83 -13.26 8.42
C GLY A 89 -17.34 -13.25 9.86
N VAL A 90 -18.29 -12.37 10.18
CA VAL A 90 -18.94 -12.33 11.49
C VAL A 90 -19.81 -13.57 11.74
N LYS A 91 -20.56 -14.01 10.73
CA LYS A 91 -21.47 -15.15 10.87
C LYS A 91 -20.74 -16.49 10.89
N TYR A 92 -19.79 -16.67 9.98
CA TYR A 92 -19.21 -17.97 9.66
C TYR A 92 -17.75 -18.13 10.09
N THR A 93 -17.12 -17.04 10.50
CA THR A 93 -15.77 -17.00 11.07
C THR A 93 -14.73 -17.69 10.18
N CYS A 94 -14.30 -18.91 10.50
CA CYS A 94 -13.25 -19.65 9.82
C CYS A 94 -13.78 -20.87 9.05
N ILE A 95 -15.06 -20.85 8.65
CA ILE A 95 -15.69 -21.96 7.92
C ILE A 95 -14.94 -22.36 6.63
N GLU A 96 -14.22 -21.40 6.03
CA GLU A 96 -13.49 -21.60 4.78
C GLU A 96 -12.09 -22.17 4.97
N TRP A 97 -11.50 -22.09 6.17
CA TRP A 97 -10.14 -22.58 6.40
C TRP A 97 -9.96 -24.03 5.95
N PRO A 98 -10.86 -24.99 6.29
CA PRO A 98 -10.72 -26.37 5.86
C PRO A 98 -10.93 -26.59 4.36
N TRP A 99 -11.43 -25.60 3.61
CA TRP A 99 -11.60 -25.72 2.15
C TRP A 99 -10.26 -25.69 1.41
N PHE A 100 -9.21 -25.23 2.09
CA PHE A 100 -7.83 -25.21 1.62
C PHE A 100 -7.00 -26.42 2.07
N ASN A 101 -7.60 -27.36 2.81
CA ASN A 101 -6.93 -28.59 3.22
C ASN A 101 -6.47 -29.41 2.00
N GLY A 102 -5.25 -29.92 2.07
CA GLY A 102 -4.59 -30.61 0.96
C GLY A 102 -4.31 -29.72 -0.26
N ILE A 103 -4.34 -28.39 -0.10
CA ILE A 103 -4.02 -27.41 -1.15
C ILE A 103 -2.92 -26.46 -0.68
N VAL A 104 -3.07 -25.88 0.52
CA VAL A 104 -2.09 -24.94 1.09
C VAL A 104 -1.00 -25.71 1.82
N ASP A 105 0.25 -25.32 1.61
CA ASP A 105 1.42 -25.93 2.26
C ASP A 105 1.80 -25.24 3.57
N ALA A 106 1.55 -23.93 3.68
CA ALA A 106 1.72 -23.17 4.92
C ALA A 106 0.91 -21.87 4.90
N MET A 107 0.49 -21.45 6.08
CA MET A 107 -0.19 -20.17 6.33
C MET A 107 0.65 -19.33 7.30
N ALA A 108 0.79 -18.03 7.08
CA ALA A 108 1.27 -17.11 8.10
C ALA A 108 0.15 -16.70 9.06
N PHE A 109 0.51 -16.38 10.30
CA PHE A 109 -0.41 -15.79 11.27
C PHE A 109 -0.61 -14.30 10.97
N GLY A 110 -1.83 -13.92 10.59
CA GLY A 110 -2.32 -12.56 10.45
C GLY A 110 -2.86 -11.97 11.76
N ASN A 111 -2.98 -10.64 11.84
CA ASN A 111 -3.47 -9.95 13.04
C ASN A 111 -4.97 -10.19 13.26
N HIS A 112 -5.72 -10.52 12.22
CA HIS A 112 -7.14 -10.80 12.33
C HIS A 112 -7.46 -12.30 12.53
N ASP A 113 -6.50 -13.21 12.36
CA ASP A 113 -6.77 -14.65 12.45
C ASP A 113 -7.20 -15.12 13.84
N ALA A 114 -6.90 -14.34 14.90
CA ALA A 114 -7.33 -14.60 16.27
C ALA A 114 -8.35 -13.58 16.81
N ASP A 115 -9.06 -12.87 15.93
CA ASP A 115 -10.00 -11.80 16.29
C ASP A 115 -11.09 -12.23 17.29
N TYR A 116 -11.49 -13.51 17.22
CA TYR A 116 -12.52 -14.12 18.06
C TYR A 116 -11.94 -14.81 19.32
N GLY A 117 -10.67 -14.57 19.61
CA GLY A 117 -9.97 -15.04 20.81
C GLY A 117 -9.33 -16.43 20.68
N ALA A 118 -8.51 -16.77 21.67
CA ALA A 118 -7.65 -17.96 21.68
C ALA A 118 -8.41 -19.29 21.49
N GLU A 119 -9.55 -19.48 22.18
CA GLU A 119 -10.33 -20.72 22.05
C GLU A 119 -10.88 -20.90 20.64
N HIS A 120 -11.38 -19.80 20.03
CA HIS A 120 -11.88 -19.83 18.66
C HIS A 120 -10.75 -20.11 17.66
N PHE A 121 -9.62 -19.42 17.80
CA PHE A 121 -8.44 -19.64 16.97
C PHE A 121 -7.96 -21.10 17.05
N ALA A 122 -7.86 -21.67 18.26
CA ALA A 122 -7.48 -23.07 18.45
C ALA A 122 -8.48 -24.04 17.78
N ASN A 123 -9.78 -23.74 17.83
CA ASN A 123 -10.79 -24.51 17.12
C ASN A 123 -10.64 -24.42 15.59
N CYS A 124 -10.36 -23.23 15.03
CA CYS A 124 -10.08 -23.06 13.61
C CYS A 124 -8.83 -23.83 13.20
N GLN A 125 -7.75 -23.69 13.97
CA GLN A 125 -6.49 -24.40 13.75
C GLN A 125 -6.67 -25.93 13.79
N SER A 126 -7.57 -26.45 14.63
CA SER A 126 -7.82 -27.90 14.70
C SER A 126 -8.51 -28.49 13.47
N GLN A 127 -9.06 -27.66 12.58
CA GLN A 127 -9.79 -28.09 11.40
C GLN A 127 -8.94 -28.06 10.11
N ILE A 128 -7.71 -27.55 10.19
CA ILE A 128 -6.79 -27.45 9.05
C ILE A 128 -5.67 -28.49 9.10
N ASP A 129 -5.16 -28.88 7.93
CA ASP A 129 -4.03 -29.83 7.81
C ASP A 129 -2.70 -29.16 7.46
N TYR A 130 -2.72 -27.85 7.22
CA TYR A 130 -1.53 -27.06 6.92
C TYR A 130 -1.02 -26.29 8.14
N PRO A 131 0.31 -26.18 8.32
CA PRO A 131 0.90 -25.47 9.45
C PRO A 131 0.70 -23.95 9.36
N ILE A 132 0.48 -23.33 10.53
CA ILE A 132 0.55 -21.88 10.71
C ILE A 132 1.98 -21.51 11.13
N LEU A 133 2.55 -20.46 10.54
CA LEU A 133 3.87 -19.91 10.83
C LEU A 133 3.76 -18.51 11.42
N GLY A 134 4.66 -18.20 12.33
CA GLY A 134 4.79 -16.87 12.94
C GLY A 134 5.98 -16.88 13.89
N ALA A 135 7.17 -16.69 13.33
CA ALA A 135 8.43 -17.00 14.02
C ALA A 135 8.66 -16.16 15.28
N ASN A 136 8.11 -14.93 15.30
CA ASN A 136 8.15 -14.01 16.43
C ASN A 136 6.83 -13.96 17.21
N VAL A 137 5.88 -14.87 16.98
CA VAL A 137 4.70 -15.01 17.84
C VAL A 137 5.10 -15.91 19.00
N LEU A 138 5.07 -15.38 20.21
CA LEU A 138 5.60 -16.03 21.41
C LEU A 138 4.48 -16.41 22.37
N ASP A 139 4.65 -17.52 23.07
CA ASP A 139 3.81 -17.91 24.20
C ASP A 139 4.09 -17.02 25.45
N ALA A 140 3.37 -17.27 26.54
CA ALA A 140 3.55 -16.55 27.80
C ALA A 140 4.92 -16.77 28.47
N ALA A 141 5.67 -17.79 28.07
CA ALA A 141 7.02 -18.07 28.54
C ALA A 141 8.10 -17.45 27.62
N GLY A 142 7.70 -16.81 26.51
CA GLY A 142 8.60 -16.21 25.53
C GLY A 142 9.16 -17.19 24.51
N ASN A 143 8.63 -18.41 24.39
CA ASN A 143 9.03 -19.37 23.36
C ASN A 143 8.20 -19.16 22.08
N PRO A 144 8.75 -19.43 20.88
CA PRO A 144 7.95 -19.41 19.67
C PRO A 144 6.73 -20.33 19.79
N LEU A 145 5.55 -19.80 19.49
CA LEU A 145 4.27 -20.49 19.61
C LEU A 145 4.09 -21.50 18.47
N PHE A 146 4.45 -21.11 17.25
CA PHE A 146 4.28 -21.90 16.04
C PHE A 146 5.58 -22.65 15.73
N LEU A 147 5.66 -23.90 16.21
CA LEU A 147 6.80 -24.79 16.00
C LEU A 147 6.40 -26.00 15.15
N HIS A 148 7.21 -26.30 14.13
CA HIS A 148 7.14 -27.52 13.33
C HIS A 148 8.47 -28.27 13.50
N ASP A 149 8.40 -29.50 14.04
CA ASP A 149 9.59 -30.28 14.42
C ASP A 149 10.62 -29.49 15.26
N GLY A 150 10.12 -28.63 16.15
CA GLY A 150 10.93 -27.78 17.03
C GLY A 150 11.53 -26.55 16.36
N LYS A 151 11.17 -26.25 15.11
CA LYS A 151 11.63 -25.08 14.34
C LYS A 151 10.47 -24.12 14.10
N ASN A 152 10.73 -22.82 14.09
CA ASN A 152 9.74 -21.77 13.81
C ASN A 152 9.75 -21.34 12.33
N TYR A 153 10.16 -22.24 11.45
CA TYR A 153 10.23 -22.12 9.99
C TYR A 153 10.06 -23.51 9.37
N LEU A 154 9.84 -23.58 8.06
CA LEU A 154 9.75 -24.82 7.29
C LEU A 154 10.86 -24.92 6.26
N VAL A 155 11.21 -26.16 5.91
CA VAL A 155 12.10 -26.47 4.79
C VAL A 155 11.37 -27.43 3.87
N PHE A 156 11.17 -27.02 2.63
CA PHE A 156 10.56 -27.83 1.57
C PHE A 156 11.64 -28.35 0.64
N GLU A 157 11.62 -29.66 0.36
CA GLU A 157 12.46 -30.28 -0.65
C GLU A 157 11.65 -30.47 -1.94
N VAL A 158 12.02 -29.75 -3.00
CA VAL A 158 11.36 -29.78 -4.31
C VAL A 158 12.39 -30.21 -5.35
N GLY A 159 12.26 -31.44 -5.85
CA GLY A 159 13.28 -32.03 -6.71
C GLY A 159 14.64 -32.11 -6.00
N ASP A 160 15.65 -31.42 -6.53
CA ASP A 160 16.99 -31.32 -5.95
C ASP A 160 17.21 -30.02 -5.15
N VAL A 161 16.19 -29.15 -5.03
CA VAL A 161 16.30 -27.88 -4.32
C VAL A 161 15.54 -27.84 -3.00
N LYS A 162 16.21 -27.32 -1.96
CA LYS A 162 15.62 -26.93 -0.68
C LYS A 162 15.18 -25.46 -0.65
N LEU A 163 13.96 -25.20 -0.21
CA LEU A 163 13.40 -23.88 0.03
C LEU A 163 13.09 -23.69 1.51
N GLY A 164 13.61 -22.63 2.12
CA GLY A 164 13.29 -22.24 3.49
C GLY A 164 12.13 -21.25 3.50
N VAL A 165 11.11 -21.49 4.31
CA VAL A 165 9.92 -20.64 4.40
C VAL A 165 9.73 -20.19 5.84
N PHE A 166 9.51 -18.90 6.04
CA PHE A 166 9.24 -18.33 7.35
C PHE A 166 8.17 -17.25 7.28
N ALA A 167 7.58 -16.95 8.43
CA ALA A 167 6.59 -15.89 8.58
C ALA A 167 6.93 -15.02 9.79
N ILE A 168 6.60 -13.75 9.70
CA ILE A 168 6.83 -12.73 10.73
C ILE A 168 5.52 -11.98 10.93
N ALA A 169 5.13 -11.79 12.18
CA ALA A 169 4.10 -10.84 12.59
C ALA A 169 4.70 -9.42 12.62
N GLY A 170 4.01 -8.46 12.00
CA GLY A 170 4.45 -7.06 11.90
C GLY A 170 4.65 -6.36 13.25
N PRO A 171 5.48 -5.30 13.31
CA PRO A 171 5.80 -4.59 14.56
C PRO A 171 4.60 -3.83 15.16
N ASP A 172 3.50 -3.68 14.43
CA ASP A 172 2.27 -3.05 14.88
C ASP A 172 1.28 -4.00 15.55
N TYR A 173 1.57 -5.30 15.61
CA TYR A 173 0.69 -6.32 16.19
C TYR A 173 0.36 -6.07 17.66
N ASP A 174 1.30 -5.57 18.47
CA ASP A 174 1.00 -5.22 19.87
C ASP A 174 -0.09 -4.15 20.00
N ARG A 175 -0.22 -3.27 18.98
CA ARG A 175 -1.26 -2.23 18.90
C ARG A 175 -2.55 -2.77 18.31
N LEU A 176 -2.47 -3.64 17.30
CA LEU A 176 -3.65 -4.15 16.57
C LEU A 176 -4.32 -5.33 17.26
N VAL A 177 -3.55 -6.19 17.92
CA VAL A 177 -4.02 -7.44 18.54
C VAL A 177 -4.03 -7.28 20.08
N PRO A 178 -5.15 -6.80 20.66
CA PRO A 178 -5.26 -6.63 22.09
C PRO A 178 -5.13 -7.98 22.80
N PRO A 179 -4.70 -8.03 24.09
CA PRO A 179 -4.45 -9.29 24.81
C PRO A 179 -5.58 -10.33 24.74
N ALA A 180 -6.84 -9.89 24.71
CA ALA A 180 -8.01 -10.78 24.62
C ALA A 180 -8.19 -11.46 23.24
N ARG A 181 -7.52 -10.97 22.19
CA ARG A 181 -7.56 -11.47 20.80
C ARG A 181 -6.25 -12.11 20.37
N ARG A 182 -5.38 -12.45 21.32
CA ARG A 182 -4.12 -13.15 21.02
C ARG A 182 -4.38 -14.65 20.87
N PRO A 183 -3.56 -15.37 20.07
CA PRO A 183 -3.81 -16.77 19.73
C PRO A 183 -3.78 -17.70 20.95
N VAL A 184 -3.07 -17.31 22.01
CA VAL A 184 -3.10 -17.94 23.34
C VAL A 184 -3.05 -16.88 24.44
N GLU A 185 -3.49 -17.24 25.65
CA GLU A 185 -3.38 -16.35 26.80
C GLU A 185 -1.91 -15.98 27.07
N GLY A 186 -1.65 -14.68 27.24
CA GLY A 186 -0.30 -14.18 27.52
C GLY A 186 0.66 -14.21 26.33
N ALA A 187 0.21 -14.55 25.12
CA ALA A 187 1.05 -14.45 23.93
C ALA A 187 1.59 -13.03 23.74
N THR A 188 2.77 -12.92 23.13
CA THR A 188 3.45 -11.66 22.82
C THR A 188 4.07 -11.71 21.43
N PHE A 189 4.56 -10.57 20.94
CA PHE A 189 5.24 -10.46 19.65
C PHE A 189 6.69 -10.03 19.88
N GLY A 190 7.63 -10.84 19.43
CA GLY A 190 9.06 -10.58 19.52
C GLY A 190 9.54 -9.58 18.45
N ASP A 191 10.77 -9.10 18.61
CA ASP A 191 11.39 -8.20 17.63
C ASP A 191 11.51 -8.89 16.27
N TYR A 192 10.91 -8.29 15.24
CA TYR A 192 10.79 -8.90 13.93
C TYR A 192 12.12 -8.97 13.17
N ILE A 193 13.01 -7.98 13.34
CA ILE A 193 14.32 -7.93 12.65
C ILE A 193 15.28 -8.94 13.27
N GLU A 194 15.38 -8.97 14.60
CA GLU A 194 16.23 -9.94 15.30
C GLU A 194 15.76 -11.37 15.02
N THR A 195 14.45 -11.62 15.09
CA THR A 195 13.87 -12.93 14.80
C THR A 195 14.14 -13.35 13.34
N ALA A 196 13.90 -12.44 12.37
CA ALA A 196 14.18 -12.72 10.97
C ALA A 196 15.67 -13.03 10.75
N ARG A 197 16.57 -12.28 11.40
CA ARG A 197 18.02 -12.53 11.30
C ARG A 197 18.40 -13.92 11.81
N GLU A 198 17.82 -14.36 12.92
CA GLU A 198 18.05 -15.70 13.46
C GLU A 198 17.53 -16.80 12.54
N VAL A 199 16.31 -16.66 12.04
CA VAL A 199 15.66 -17.65 11.16
C VAL A 199 16.38 -17.73 9.81
N VAL A 200 16.69 -16.60 9.18
CA VAL A 200 17.40 -16.56 7.88
C VAL A 200 18.80 -17.17 8.02
N ARG A 201 19.50 -16.89 9.12
CA ARG A 201 20.79 -17.54 9.42
C ARG A 201 20.61 -19.05 9.52
N ALA A 202 19.66 -19.54 10.32
CA ALA A 202 19.44 -20.98 10.47
C ALA A 202 19.10 -21.65 9.14
N LEU A 203 18.22 -21.06 8.33
CA LEU A 203 17.87 -21.56 7.01
C LEU A 203 19.08 -21.64 6.06
N ARG A 204 19.94 -20.63 6.05
CA ARG A 204 21.11 -20.58 5.16
C ARG A 204 22.28 -21.43 5.64
N GLU A 205 22.59 -21.37 6.93
CA GLU A 205 23.82 -21.96 7.50
C GLU A 205 23.59 -23.39 7.99
N ASP A 206 22.46 -23.66 8.65
CA ASP A 206 22.19 -24.96 9.27
C ASP A 206 21.44 -25.90 8.31
N GLU A 207 20.42 -25.38 7.62
CA GLU A 207 19.60 -26.16 6.68
C GLU A 207 20.18 -26.22 5.27
N GLY A 208 21.01 -25.23 4.90
CA GLY A 208 21.62 -25.13 3.58
C GLY A 208 20.61 -24.92 2.45
N VAL A 209 19.56 -24.11 2.67
CA VAL A 209 18.52 -23.89 1.65
C VAL A 209 19.02 -23.04 0.48
N HIS A 210 18.54 -23.35 -0.72
CA HIS A 210 18.90 -22.64 -1.95
C HIS A 210 18.16 -21.30 -2.08
N ALA A 211 16.94 -21.22 -1.54
CA ALA A 211 16.24 -19.94 -1.41
C ALA A 211 15.46 -19.81 -0.08
N VAL A 212 15.30 -18.59 0.39
CA VAL A 212 14.56 -18.20 1.59
C VAL A 212 13.38 -17.30 1.20
N ILE A 213 12.19 -17.72 1.62
CA ILE A 213 10.90 -17.13 1.25
C ILE A 213 10.19 -16.63 2.51
N GLY A 214 9.84 -15.36 2.54
CA GLY A 214 8.98 -14.77 3.56
C GLY A 214 7.52 -14.76 3.11
N ILE A 215 6.64 -15.38 3.91
CA ILE A 215 5.18 -15.35 3.72
C ILE A 215 4.47 -14.58 4.86
N GLY A 216 5.19 -13.76 5.61
CA GLY A 216 4.72 -13.09 6.83
C GLY A 216 3.59 -12.08 6.60
N HIS A 217 3.15 -11.45 7.70
CA HIS A 217 2.05 -10.51 7.71
C HIS A 217 2.47 -9.17 8.34
N ALA A 218 3.07 -8.32 7.51
CA ALA A 218 3.68 -7.05 7.91
C ALA A 218 3.50 -5.98 6.83
N HIS A 219 3.63 -4.71 7.20
CA HIS A 219 3.54 -3.64 6.21
C HIS A 219 4.68 -3.72 5.19
N TYR A 220 4.42 -3.26 3.97
CA TYR A 220 5.42 -3.19 2.89
C TYR A 220 6.71 -2.46 3.32
N GLU A 221 6.59 -1.39 4.12
CA GLU A 221 7.73 -0.64 4.65
C GLU A 221 8.56 -1.49 5.63
N ASP A 222 7.92 -2.33 6.43
CA ASP A 222 8.56 -3.22 7.38
C ASP A 222 9.23 -4.40 6.66
N ASP A 223 8.58 -4.98 5.64
CA ASP A 223 9.19 -5.98 4.77
C ASP A 223 10.43 -5.45 4.06
N LYS A 224 10.33 -4.23 3.51
CA LYS A 224 11.46 -3.55 2.88
C LYS A 224 12.60 -3.33 3.87
N ARG A 225 12.29 -2.87 5.08
CA ARG A 225 13.28 -2.65 6.14
C ARG A 225 13.93 -3.96 6.56
N MET A 226 13.14 -5.03 6.74
CA MET A 226 13.64 -6.37 7.02
C MET A 226 14.60 -6.85 5.94
N ALA A 227 14.24 -6.73 4.67
CA ALA A 227 15.12 -7.12 3.56
C ALA A 227 16.42 -6.28 3.46
N GLN A 228 16.40 -5.01 3.93
CA GLN A 228 17.60 -4.17 4.00
C GLN A 228 18.53 -4.55 5.16
N GLU A 229 17.97 -4.94 6.31
CA GLU A 229 18.72 -5.24 7.53
C GLU A 229 19.08 -6.73 7.69
N VAL A 230 18.41 -7.63 6.96
CA VAL A 230 18.57 -9.08 7.02
C VAL A 230 18.89 -9.64 5.62
N PRO A 231 20.17 -9.66 5.22
CA PRO A 231 20.57 -10.22 3.93
C PRO A 231 20.34 -11.74 3.92
N GLY A 232 19.94 -12.27 2.75
CA GLY A 232 19.74 -13.70 2.54
C GLY A 232 18.30 -14.11 2.26
N ILE A 233 17.34 -13.18 2.30
CA ILE A 233 15.95 -13.38 1.85
C ILE A 233 15.88 -13.17 0.34
N ASP A 234 15.36 -14.13 -0.42
CA ASP A 234 15.26 -14.02 -1.88
C ASP A 234 13.90 -13.48 -2.34
N LEU A 235 12.83 -13.87 -1.66
CA LEU A 235 11.46 -13.50 -2.01
C LEU A 235 10.65 -13.18 -0.76
N ILE A 236 9.91 -12.07 -0.80
CA ILE A 236 8.88 -11.73 0.18
C ILE A 236 7.55 -11.59 -0.55
N PHE A 237 6.56 -12.37 -0.14
CA PHE A 237 5.19 -12.14 -0.54
C PHE A 237 4.60 -11.02 0.31
N GLY A 238 4.16 -9.93 -0.32
CA GLY A 238 3.57 -8.79 0.38
C GLY A 238 2.16 -9.08 0.87
N THR A 239 1.84 -8.51 2.03
CA THR A 239 0.63 -8.73 2.86
C THR A 239 0.29 -7.46 3.64
N HIS A 240 -0.76 -7.47 4.49
CA HIS A 240 -1.15 -6.45 5.50
C HIS A 240 -1.49 -5.04 4.97
N SER A 241 -0.58 -4.42 4.21
CA SER A 241 -0.74 -3.11 3.58
C SER A 241 -1.82 -3.07 2.49
N HIS A 242 -2.40 -4.21 2.09
CA HIS A 242 -3.34 -4.33 0.96
C HIS A 242 -2.78 -3.69 -0.32
N LEU A 243 -1.45 -3.72 -0.49
CA LEU A 243 -0.80 -3.14 -1.65
C LEU A 243 -0.92 -4.11 -2.83
N LYS A 244 -1.17 -3.60 -4.04
CA LYS A 244 -1.05 -4.37 -5.27
C LYS A 244 0.22 -3.96 -6.02
N HIS A 245 1.16 -4.87 -6.19
CA HIS A 245 2.32 -4.64 -7.05
C HIS A 245 2.79 -5.93 -7.72
N GLU A 246 3.22 -5.78 -8.97
CA GLU A 246 3.89 -6.84 -9.73
C GLU A 246 5.26 -7.16 -9.13
N LEU A 247 5.81 -8.31 -9.51
CA LEU A 247 7.13 -8.75 -9.08
C LEU A 247 8.20 -7.70 -9.38
N ALA A 248 8.88 -7.23 -8.34
CA ALA A 248 9.99 -6.29 -8.45
C ALA A 248 11.03 -6.53 -7.34
N LEU A 249 12.24 -5.99 -7.51
CA LEU A 249 13.19 -5.92 -6.40
C LEU A 249 12.76 -4.85 -5.41
N LEU A 250 12.78 -5.19 -4.12
CA LEU A 250 12.60 -4.20 -3.05
C LEU A 250 13.74 -3.18 -3.11
N PRO A 251 13.45 -1.86 -3.13
CA PRO A 251 14.47 -0.84 -3.36
C PRO A 251 15.62 -0.90 -2.35
N GLY A 252 16.84 -1.01 -2.86
CA GLY A 252 18.07 -1.08 -2.04
C GLY A 252 18.40 -2.48 -1.52
N THR A 253 17.78 -3.54 -2.06
CA THR A 253 17.99 -4.93 -1.66
C THR A 253 18.17 -5.83 -2.89
N ASN A 254 18.51 -7.11 -2.65
CA ASN A 254 18.47 -8.18 -3.67
C ASN A 254 17.24 -9.10 -3.49
N THR A 255 16.24 -8.64 -2.74
CA THR A 255 15.03 -9.41 -2.40
C THR A 255 13.91 -9.03 -3.36
N TYR A 256 13.30 -10.02 -4.00
CA TYR A 256 12.10 -9.83 -4.80
C TYR A 256 10.88 -9.69 -3.91
N SER A 257 9.89 -8.91 -4.35
CA SER A 257 8.58 -8.81 -3.72
C SER A 257 7.47 -8.73 -4.75
N ILE A 258 6.35 -9.36 -4.42
CA ILE A 258 5.09 -9.32 -5.18
C ILE A 258 3.94 -9.33 -4.18
N SER A 259 2.87 -8.57 -4.42
CA SER A 259 1.72 -8.52 -3.52
C SER A 259 0.40 -8.66 -4.29
N PRO A 260 -0.46 -9.65 -3.93
CA PRO A 260 -1.67 -9.99 -4.67
C PRO A 260 -2.87 -9.12 -4.32
N PHE A 261 -2.65 -7.93 -3.77
CA PHE A 261 -3.71 -7.06 -3.26
C PHE A 261 -4.41 -7.69 -2.04
N GLN A 262 -5.73 -7.77 -2.08
CA GLN A 262 -6.58 -8.25 -0.98
C GLN A 262 -7.80 -9.00 -1.52
N TYR A 263 -8.52 -9.68 -0.62
CA TYR A 263 -9.85 -10.26 -0.83
C TYR A 263 -9.90 -11.31 -1.94
N LEU A 264 -8.79 -12.01 -2.15
CA LEU A 264 -8.59 -12.92 -3.29
C LEU A 264 -8.81 -12.24 -4.64
N THR A 265 -8.62 -10.93 -4.79
CA THR A 265 -8.73 -10.27 -6.10
C THR A 265 -7.68 -10.83 -7.08
N TYR A 266 -6.49 -11.15 -6.55
CA TYR A 266 -5.42 -11.81 -7.28
C TYR A 266 -4.82 -12.95 -6.47
N ILE A 267 -4.12 -13.85 -7.16
CA ILE A 267 -3.18 -14.83 -6.60
C ILE A 267 -1.82 -14.54 -7.21
N SER A 268 -0.80 -14.36 -6.39
CA SER A 268 0.59 -14.27 -6.84
C SER A 268 1.03 -15.63 -7.37
N ARG A 269 1.61 -15.67 -8.57
CA ARG A 269 2.27 -16.85 -9.12
C ARG A 269 3.70 -16.51 -9.46
N VAL A 270 4.66 -17.15 -8.79
CA VAL A 270 6.11 -16.93 -8.96
C VAL A 270 6.78 -18.22 -9.38
N ALA A 271 7.73 -18.15 -10.30
CA ALA A 271 8.59 -19.25 -10.68
C ALA A 271 10.02 -18.93 -10.23
N LEU A 272 10.59 -19.80 -9.40
CA LEU A 272 12.00 -19.78 -9.01
C LEU A 272 12.74 -20.82 -9.86
N THR A 273 13.68 -20.38 -10.68
CA THR A 273 14.52 -21.28 -11.49
C THR A 273 15.90 -21.41 -10.87
N PHE A 274 16.32 -22.65 -10.68
CA PHE A 274 17.64 -23.01 -10.20
C PHE A 274 18.45 -23.73 -11.28
N GLU A 275 19.74 -23.45 -11.33
CA GLU A 275 20.73 -24.19 -12.13
C GLU A 275 21.89 -24.59 -11.21
N ALA A 276 22.14 -25.90 -11.09
CA ALA A 276 23.15 -26.44 -10.17
C ALA A 276 23.01 -25.89 -8.72
N GLY A 277 21.76 -25.79 -8.23
CA GLY A 277 21.42 -25.29 -6.90
C GLY A 277 21.48 -23.77 -6.73
N MET A 278 21.89 -23.00 -7.74
CA MET A 278 21.88 -21.54 -7.68
C MET A 278 20.60 -20.97 -8.25
N LEU A 279 19.95 -20.04 -7.55
CA LEU A 279 18.80 -19.28 -8.07
C LEU A 279 19.27 -18.36 -9.20
N VAL A 280 18.86 -18.66 -10.44
CA VAL A 280 19.30 -17.94 -11.65
C VAL A 280 18.22 -17.06 -12.26
N ASP A 281 16.94 -17.33 -11.97
CA ASP A 281 15.82 -16.53 -12.47
C ASP A 281 14.64 -16.55 -11.49
N VAL A 282 13.99 -15.39 -11.37
CA VAL A 282 12.76 -15.18 -10.60
C VAL A 282 11.81 -14.43 -11.51
N SER A 283 10.71 -15.08 -11.88
CA SER A 283 9.65 -14.47 -12.69
C SER A 283 8.30 -14.65 -12.00
N GLY A 284 7.37 -13.74 -12.23
CA GLY A 284 6.09 -13.81 -11.54
C GLY A 284 5.03 -12.89 -12.14
N THR A 285 3.79 -13.16 -11.77
CA THR A 285 2.62 -12.40 -12.23
C THR A 285 1.50 -12.50 -11.20
N LEU A 286 0.62 -11.49 -11.20
CA LEU A 286 -0.65 -11.54 -10.49
C LEU A 286 -1.73 -12.19 -11.37
N VAL A 287 -2.23 -13.34 -10.95
CA VAL A 287 -3.34 -14.03 -11.61
C VAL A 287 -4.65 -13.44 -11.12
N PRO A 288 -5.44 -12.75 -11.96
CA PRO A 288 -6.74 -12.23 -11.55
C PRO A 288 -7.68 -13.39 -11.23
N VAL A 289 -8.32 -13.34 -10.06
CA VAL A 289 -9.38 -14.27 -9.72
C VAL A 289 -10.68 -13.66 -10.22
N ASP A 290 -11.16 -14.16 -11.34
CA ASP A 290 -12.40 -13.70 -11.97
C ASP A 290 -13.12 -14.86 -12.67
N ALA A 291 -14.18 -14.55 -13.40
CA ALA A 291 -14.98 -15.53 -14.12
C ALA A 291 -14.20 -16.44 -15.09
N ASN A 292 -12.96 -16.11 -15.46
CA ASN A 292 -12.12 -16.95 -16.32
C ASN A 292 -11.41 -18.08 -15.55
N LEU A 293 -11.32 -18.00 -14.22
CA LEU A 293 -10.76 -19.07 -13.41
C LEU A 293 -11.80 -20.17 -13.11
N PRO A 294 -11.38 -21.44 -13.09
CA PRO A 294 -12.25 -22.54 -12.75
C PRO A 294 -12.63 -22.47 -11.26
N ALA A 295 -13.92 -22.54 -10.97
CA ALA A 295 -14.43 -22.65 -9.61
C ALA A 295 -14.66 -24.11 -9.22
N ASP A 296 -14.47 -24.43 -7.94
CA ASP A 296 -14.87 -25.71 -7.38
C ASP A 296 -16.41 -25.80 -7.34
N PRO A 297 -17.05 -26.74 -8.07
CA PRO A 297 -18.51 -26.76 -8.18
C PRO A 297 -19.22 -26.99 -6.84
N ALA A 298 -18.64 -27.80 -5.95
CA ALA A 298 -19.24 -28.07 -4.64
C ALA A 298 -19.16 -26.84 -3.74
N LEU A 299 -18.06 -26.09 -3.81
CA LEU A 299 -17.93 -24.83 -3.08
C LEU A 299 -18.80 -23.72 -3.67
N VAL A 300 -19.03 -23.67 -4.99
CA VAL A 300 -19.99 -22.73 -5.59
C VAL A 300 -21.37 -22.94 -4.99
N GLU A 301 -21.85 -24.19 -4.94
CA GLU A 301 -23.14 -24.53 -4.33
C GLU A 301 -23.17 -24.20 -2.84
N ARG A 302 -22.11 -24.56 -2.10
CA ARG A 302 -22.02 -24.30 -0.67
C ARG A 302 -21.99 -22.80 -0.34
N VAL A 303 -21.24 -22.02 -1.09
CA VAL A 303 -21.14 -20.57 -0.89
C VAL A 303 -22.47 -19.90 -1.20
N ALA A 304 -23.15 -20.28 -2.28
CA ALA A 304 -24.47 -19.77 -2.60
C ALA A 304 -25.51 -20.09 -1.52
N GLN A 305 -25.46 -21.30 -0.96
CA GLN A 305 -26.33 -21.68 0.16
C GLN A 305 -26.07 -20.81 1.40
N LEU A 306 -24.80 -20.67 1.80
CA LEU A 306 -24.41 -19.86 2.96
C LEU A 306 -24.79 -18.39 2.76
N GLN A 307 -24.57 -17.83 1.57
CA GLN A 307 -24.99 -16.46 1.28
C GLN A 307 -26.51 -16.28 1.45
N ALA A 308 -27.32 -17.22 0.96
CA ALA A 308 -28.76 -17.17 1.13
C ALA A 308 -29.19 -17.33 2.60
N GLU A 309 -28.50 -18.17 3.38
CA GLU A 309 -28.73 -18.31 4.83
C GLU A 309 -28.38 -17.02 5.58
N LEU A 310 -27.28 -16.36 5.22
CA LEU A 310 -26.82 -15.10 5.79
C LEU A 310 -27.81 -13.96 5.53
N GLU A 311 -28.30 -13.83 4.29
CA GLU A 311 -29.30 -12.82 3.91
C GLU A 311 -30.66 -13.03 4.59
N ALA A 312 -31.02 -14.29 4.87
CA ALA A 312 -32.28 -14.64 5.52
C ALA A 312 -32.23 -14.55 7.05
N ASP A 313 -31.04 -14.52 7.65
CA ASP A 313 -30.87 -14.44 9.10
C ASP A 313 -31.32 -13.06 9.61
N PRO A 314 -32.31 -12.95 10.52
CA PRO A 314 -32.77 -11.67 11.04
C PRO A 314 -31.69 -10.79 11.68
N GLU A 315 -30.60 -11.38 12.18
CA GLU A 315 -29.46 -10.64 12.74
C GLU A 315 -28.67 -9.90 11.65
N PHE A 316 -28.53 -10.51 10.46
CA PHE A 316 -27.68 -10.01 9.37
C PHE A 316 -28.47 -9.40 8.21
N ALA A 317 -29.75 -9.76 8.04
CA ALA A 317 -30.64 -9.23 7.01
C ALA A 317 -30.61 -7.68 6.89
N PRO A 318 -30.50 -6.88 7.97
CA PRO A 318 -30.35 -5.43 7.85
C PRO A 318 -29.15 -4.96 7.02
N MET A 319 -28.07 -5.74 6.96
CA MET A 319 -26.86 -5.44 6.18
C MET A 319 -27.11 -5.56 4.66
N PHE A 320 -28.08 -6.38 4.25
CA PHE A 320 -28.42 -6.61 2.84
C PHE A 320 -29.59 -5.74 2.35
N VAL A 321 -30.02 -4.78 3.17
CA VAL A 321 -31.04 -3.80 2.77
C VAL A 321 -30.42 -2.79 1.81
N GLN A 322 -31.06 -2.62 0.66
CA GLN A 322 -30.71 -1.54 -0.28
C GLN A 322 -31.05 -0.17 0.32
N ILE A 323 -30.06 0.71 0.43
CA ILE A 323 -30.19 2.07 0.95
C ILE A 323 -30.20 3.14 -0.15
N GLY A 324 -29.88 2.77 -1.39
CA GLY A 324 -29.91 3.65 -2.55
C GLY A 324 -29.33 3.01 -3.80
N THR A 325 -28.93 3.82 -4.77
CA THR A 325 -28.21 3.39 -5.97
C THR A 325 -27.10 4.38 -6.31
N ALA A 326 -26.02 3.95 -6.93
CA ALA A 326 -25.00 4.81 -7.54
C ALA A 326 -25.15 4.82 -9.07
N ALA A 327 -25.06 6.00 -9.68
CA ALA A 327 -25.11 6.18 -11.13
C ALA A 327 -23.83 5.67 -11.83
N GLU A 328 -22.71 5.72 -11.11
CA GLU A 328 -21.36 5.37 -11.55
C GLU A 328 -20.56 4.80 -10.38
N GLU A 329 -19.35 4.31 -10.62
CA GLU A 329 -18.46 3.93 -9.51
C GLU A 329 -18.04 5.18 -8.73
N LEU A 330 -18.34 5.19 -7.42
CA LEU A 330 -17.73 6.15 -6.50
C LEU A 330 -16.37 5.59 -6.09
N SER A 331 -15.38 5.83 -6.95
CA SER A 331 -14.07 5.20 -6.83
C SER A 331 -13.19 5.84 -5.76
N GLU A 332 -12.46 5.01 -5.01
CA GLU A 332 -11.39 5.42 -4.11
C GLU A 332 -9.98 5.27 -4.70
N ARG A 333 -9.88 4.87 -5.97
CA ARG A 333 -8.59 4.63 -6.62
C ARG A 333 -7.75 5.90 -6.62
N GLY A 334 -6.53 5.80 -6.10
CA GLY A 334 -5.63 6.95 -5.97
C GLY A 334 -5.75 7.71 -4.65
N LYS A 335 -6.58 7.25 -3.69
CA LYS A 335 -6.79 7.94 -2.40
C LYS A 335 -5.51 8.23 -1.62
N LEU A 336 -4.44 7.46 -1.83
CA LEU A 336 -3.18 7.67 -1.12
C LEU A 336 -2.36 8.82 -1.71
N THR A 337 -2.63 9.23 -2.94
CA THR A 337 -1.79 10.17 -3.68
C THR A 337 -2.53 11.42 -4.15
N ASP A 338 -3.82 11.31 -4.46
CA ASP A 338 -4.59 12.33 -5.19
C ASP A 338 -6.03 12.40 -4.66
N GLU A 339 -6.83 13.32 -5.20
CA GLU A 339 -8.27 13.35 -4.93
C GLU A 339 -9.00 12.16 -5.60
N THR A 340 -10.12 11.76 -5.02
CA THR A 340 -10.93 10.64 -5.51
C THR A 340 -12.41 11.01 -5.56
N ILE A 341 -13.19 10.34 -6.41
CA ILE A 341 -14.63 10.58 -6.52
C ILE A 341 -15.32 10.33 -5.17
N LEU A 342 -14.99 9.21 -4.52
CA LEU A 342 -15.50 8.88 -3.21
C LEU A 342 -15.04 9.88 -2.14
N GLY A 343 -13.74 10.21 -2.12
CA GLY A 343 -13.17 11.15 -1.15
C GLY A 343 -13.79 12.53 -1.24
N ASN A 344 -13.98 13.05 -2.45
CA ASN A 344 -14.66 14.33 -2.68
C ASN A 344 -16.08 14.29 -2.14
N LEU A 345 -16.86 13.27 -2.53
CA LEU A 345 -18.25 13.14 -2.10
C LEU A 345 -18.38 13.05 -0.56
N VAL A 346 -17.63 12.14 0.07
CA VAL A 346 -17.69 11.93 1.53
C VAL A 346 -17.24 13.18 2.27
N MET A 347 -16.19 13.85 1.82
CA MET A 347 -15.72 15.07 2.47
C MET A 347 -16.63 16.27 2.24
N ASP A 348 -17.31 16.35 1.09
CA ASP A 348 -18.33 17.38 0.83
C ASP A 348 -19.51 17.22 1.78
N ILE A 349 -19.96 15.99 2.01
CA ILE A 349 -20.99 15.64 3.00
C ILE A 349 -20.50 16.00 4.41
N ALA A 350 -19.28 15.59 4.78
CA ALA A 350 -18.70 15.87 6.10
C ALA A 350 -18.63 17.38 6.38
N ARG A 351 -18.06 18.16 5.46
CA ARG A 351 -17.95 19.62 5.57
C ARG A 351 -19.32 20.28 5.70
N SER A 352 -20.26 19.88 4.84
CA SER A 352 -21.61 20.45 4.86
C SER A 352 -22.35 20.14 6.17
N ALA A 353 -22.23 18.91 6.68
CA ALA A 353 -22.85 18.52 7.94
C ALA A 353 -22.24 19.25 9.14
N ALA A 354 -20.92 19.48 9.12
CA ALA A 354 -20.21 20.21 10.16
C ALA A 354 -20.37 21.75 10.07
N GLY A 355 -20.83 22.29 8.94
CA GLY A 355 -20.89 23.74 8.70
C GLY A 355 -19.52 24.40 8.73
N SER A 356 -18.51 23.74 8.16
CA SER A 356 -17.10 24.17 8.22
C SER A 356 -16.61 24.77 6.90
N HIS A 357 -15.52 25.55 6.96
CA HIS A 357 -14.90 26.12 5.76
C HIS A 357 -14.22 25.01 4.96
N MET A 358 -13.54 24.11 5.69
CA MET A 358 -12.80 22.98 5.17
C MET A 358 -13.15 21.72 5.96
N ALA A 359 -13.10 20.56 5.31
CA ALA A 359 -13.08 19.27 5.98
C ALA A 359 -11.96 18.38 5.42
N LEU A 360 -11.40 17.52 6.26
CA LEU A 360 -10.44 16.50 5.85
C LEU A 360 -10.51 15.24 6.72
N ALA A 361 -10.26 14.10 6.10
CA ALA A 361 -10.14 12.79 6.74
C ALA A 361 -8.94 12.05 6.14
N THR A 362 -8.22 11.25 6.93
CA THR A 362 -7.19 10.35 6.40
C THR A 362 -7.81 9.34 5.44
N SER A 363 -7.09 9.01 4.37
CA SER A 363 -7.52 8.03 3.38
C SER A 363 -7.74 6.64 3.96
N SER A 364 -7.10 6.31 5.10
CA SER A 364 -7.40 5.11 5.88
C SER A 364 -8.86 4.97 6.31
N GLY A 365 -9.61 6.07 6.40
CA GLY A 365 -11.04 6.06 6.73
C GLY A 365 -11.96 5.61 5.59
N LEU A 366 -11.47 5.61 4.35
CA LEU A 366 -12.17 5.13 3.15
C LEU A 366 -11.57 3.79 2.77
N ARG A 367 -12.35 2.70 2.79
CA ARG A 367 -11.79 1.34 2.64
C ARG A 367 -12.17 0.62 1.34
N ALA A 368 -13.23 1.06 0.66
CA ALA A 368 -13.66 0.45 -0.59
C ALA A 368 -14.48 1.41 -1.45
N SER A 369 -14.35 1.31 -2.78
CA SER A 369 -15.24 1.99 -3.73
C SER A 369 -16.69 1.54 -3.55
N ILE A 370 -17.64 2.43 -3.86
CA ILE A 370 -19.05 2.04 -4.01
C ILE A 370 -19.31 1.69 -5.48
N PRO A 371 -19.74 0.46 -5.80
CA PRO A 371 -20.01 0.04 -7.17
C PRO A 371 -21.20 0.79 -7.81
N PRO A 372 -21.27 0.87 -9.15
CA PRO A 372 -22.47 1.33 -9.82
C PRO A 372 -23.66 0.39 -9.57
N GLY A 373 -24.86 0.93 -9.47
CA GLY A 373 -26.08 0.17 -9.21
C GLY A 373 -26.51 0.17 -7.73
N PRO A 374 -27.20 -0.86 -7.23
CA PRO A 374 -27.69 -0.93 -5.86
C PRO A 374 -26.60 -0.77 -4.80
N ILE A 375 -26.86 0.07 -3.80
CA ILE A 375 -26.00 0.23 -2.62
C ILE A 375 -26.68 -0.43 -1.44
N LEU A 376 -26.04 -1.44 -0.86
CA LEU A 376 -26.51 -2.10 0.37
C LEU A 376 -25.95 -1.39 1.61
N GLU A 377 -26.58 -1.59 2.76
CA GLU A 377 -26.04 -1.14 4.06
C GLU A 377 -24.63 -1.73 4.29
N GLU A 378 -24.40 -2.98 3.91
CA GLU A 378 -23.07 -3.61 3.96
C GLU A 378 -22.07 -2.87 3.08
N THR A 379 -22.43 -2.51 1.84
CA THR A 379 -21.56 -1.72 0.96
C THR A 379 -21.09 -0.44 1.64
N LEU A 380 -22.01 0.29 2.29
CA LEU A 380 -21.65 1.51 3.00
C LEU A 380 -20.73 1.24 4.20
N ARG A 381 -20.96 0.15 4.94
CA ARG A 381 -20.12 -0.22 6.09
C ARG A 381 -18.76 -0.76 5.68
N THR A 382 -18.65 -1.43 4.53
CA THR A 382 -17.37 -1.78 3.93
C THR A 382 -16.64 -0.52 3.47
N THR A 383 -17.32 0.45 2.87
CA THR A 383 -16.71 1.72 2.45
C THR A 383 -16.27 2.61 3.61
N LEU A 384 -17.09 2.71 4.67
CA LEU A 384 -16.88 3.52 5.89
C LEU A 384 -17.08 2.65 7.14
N PRO A 385 -16.13 1.79 7.52
CA PRO A 385 -16.33 0.85 8.63
C PRO A 385 -16.36 1.55 9.98
N PHE A 386 -15.64 2.66 10.12
CA PHE A 386 -15.50 3.35 11.40
C PHE A 386 -16.68 4.31 11.66
N PRO A 387 -17.31 4.26 12.85
CA PRO A 387 -18.37 5.19 13.25
C PRO A 387 -17.79 6.55 13.70
N ASN A 388 -16.91 7.12 12.89
CA ASN A 388 -16.17 8.35 13.20
C ASN A 388 -17.12 9.52 13.40
N LYS A 389 -16.91 10.28 14.49
CA LYS A 389 -17.65 11.53 14.74
C LYS A 389 -16.92 12.72 14.16
N LEU A 390 -17.67 13.72 13.69
CA LEU A 390 -17.09 14.96 13.19
C LEU A 390 -16.73 15.91 14.34
N LEU A 391 -15.49 16.37 14.32
CA LEU A 391 -14.97 17.43 15.18
C LEU A 391 -14.76 18.69 14.36
N VAL A 392 -14.91 19.87 14.97
CA VAL A 392 -14.64 21.16 14.34
C VAL A 392 -13.65 21.95 15.18
N PHE A 393 -12.53 22.33 14.56
CA PHE A 393 -11.45 23.09 15.18
C PHE A 393 -11.39 24.51 14.58
N PRO A 394 -11.34 25.57 15.40
CA PRO A 394 -10.99 26.90 14.92
C PRO A 394 -9.47 26.98 14.71
N MET A 395 -9.02 27.04 13.46
CA MET A 395 -7.60 27.02 13.11
C MET A 395 -7.17 28.33 12.47
N SER A 396 -6.00 28.85 12.85
CA SER A 396 -5.37 29.94 12.11
C SER A 396 -4.91 29.48 10.74
N GLY A 397 -4.79 30.39 9.78
CA GLY A 397 -4.32 30.03 8.44
C GLY A 397 -2.93 29.38 8.44
N THR A 398 -2.04 29.80 9.34
CA THR A 398 -0.74 29.13 9.55
C THR A 398 -0.89 27.66 9.94
N LEU A 399 -1.82 27.33 10.83
CA LEU A 399 -2.06 25.93 11.20
C LEU A 399 -2.73 25.13 10.07
N VAL A 400 -3.59 25.77 9.27
CA VAL A 400 -4.16 25.14 8.06
C VAL A 400 -3.08 24.79 7.05
N GLN A 401 -2.12 25.69 6.80
CA GLN A 401 -0.94 25.40 5.96
C GLN A 401 -0.15 24.22 6.51
N GLU A 402 0.18 24.21 7.80
CA GLU A 402 0.95 23.14 8.43
C GLU A 402 0.22 21.78 8.33
N LEU A 403 -1.09 21.79 8.53
CA LEU A 403 -1.95 20.61 8.42
C LEU A 403 -1.92 20.02 6.99
N LEU A 404 -2.03 20.87 5.98
CA LEU A 404 -1.99 20.46 4.57
C LEU A 404 -0.60 20.01 4.15
N ASP A 405 0.47 20.70 4.57
CA ASP A 405 1.86 20.27 4.35
C ASP A 405 2.11 18.89 4.95
N TYR A 406 1.61 18.65 6.16
CA TYR A 406 1.71 17.33 6.78
C TYR A 406 0.98 16.27 5.96
N SER A 407 -0.26 16.53 5.51
CA SER A 407 -0.99 15.62 4.63
C SER A 407 -0.22 15.30 3.35
N VAL A 408 0.34 16.31 2.68
CA VAL A 408 1.14 16.12 1.46
C VAL A 408 2.41 15.32 1.75
N SER A 409 3.04 15.48 2.91
CA SER A 409 4.19 14.66 3.32
C SER A 409 3.85 13.17 3.50
N ARG A 410 2.55 12.83 3.62
CA ARG A 410 2.03 11.46 3.73
C ARG A 410 1.52 10.90 2.40
N ARG A 411 1.76 11.58 1.28
CA ARG A 411 1.42 11.07 -0.07
C ARG A 411 2.04 9.69 -0.28
N GLY A 412 1.24 8.75 -0.76
CA GLY A 412 1.60 7.33 -0.93
C GLY A 412 1.26 6.46 0.28
N PHE A 413 0.83 7.03 1.41
CA PHE A 413 0.47 6.31 2.63
C PHE A 413 -0.97 6.57 3.03
N ASP A 414 -1.50 5.69 3.89
CA ASP A 414 -2.86 5.74 4.45
C ASP A 414 -3.23 7.04 5.18
N PHE A 415 -2.22 7.86 5.51
CA PHE A 415 -2.35 9.12 6.23
C PHE A 415 -2.43 10.35 5.31
N PHE A 416 -2.36 10.20 3.99
CA PHE A 416 -2.76 11.28 3.08
C PHE A 416 -4.24 11.62 3.31
N SER A 417 -4.62 12.89 3.24
CA SER A 417 -6.00 13.31 3.51
C SER A 417 -6.79 13.54 2.22
N GLN A 418 -8.02 13.02 2.18
CA GLN A 418 -9.06 13.50 1.27
C GLN A 418 -9.67 14.77 1.86
N VAL A 419 -10.10 15.72 1.02
CA VAL A 419 -10.47 17.08 1.47
C VAL A 419 -11.76 17.60 0.83
N SER A 420 -12.36 18.60 1.48
CA SER A 420 -13.44 19.43 0.95
C SER A 420 -13.29 20.87 1.43
N GLY A 421 -13.78 21.84 0.64
CA GLY A 421 -13.77 23.26 1.00
C GLY A 421 -12.38 23.92 0.95
N VAL A 422 -11.38 23.21 0.45
CA VAL A 422 -10.03 23.73 0.18
C VAL A 422 -9.58 23.32 -1.22
N ARG A 423 -8.81 24.17 -1.89
CA ARG A 423 -8.14 23.90 -3.16
C ARG A 423 -6.65 24.23 -3.01
N PHE A 424 -5.76 23.36 -3.48
CA PHE A 424 -4.31 23.62 -3.42
C PHE A 424 -3.54 22.83 -4.48
N ASN A 425 -2.31 23.28 -4.73
CA ASN A 425 -1.33 22.57 -5.54
C ASN A 425 -0.32 21.85 -4.66
N ILE A 426 0.15 20.68 -5.08
CA ILE A 426 1.32 20.02 -4.51
C ILE A 426 2.56 20.50 -5.26
N VAL A 427 3.50 21.09 -4.52
CA VAL A 427 4.78 21.59 -5.03
C VAL A 427 5.88 21.14 -4.07
N GLU A 428 6.85 20.37 -4.57
CA GLU A 428 8.01 19.88 -3.80
C GLU A 428 7.61 19.21 -2.47
N GLY A 429 6.52 18.42 -2.48
CA GLY A 429 6.05 17.71 -1.29
C GLY A 429 5.36 18.60 -0.24
N ARG A 430 4.91 19.80 -0.62
CA ARG A 430 4.15 20.73 0.22
C ARG A 430 2.89 21.25 -0.47
N ALA A 431 1.95 21.76 0.32
CA ALA A 431 0.77 22.42 -0.20
C ALA A 431 1.08 23.89 -0.53
N ALA A 432 0.72 24.32 -1.74
CA ALA A 432 0.93 25.66 -2.24
C ALA A 432 -0.35 26.21 -2.88
N ASN A 433 -0.43 27.53 -3.07
CA ASN A 433 -1.58 28.23 -3.66
C ASN A 433 -2.91 27.85 -3.00
N ILE A 434 -2.90 27.73 -1.67
CA ILE A 434 -4.06 27.27 -0.91
C ILE A 434 -5.18 28.31 -0.96
N GLN A 435 -6.37 27.84 -1.30
CA GLN A 435 -7.61 28.62 -1.25
C GLN A 435 -8.64 27.89 -0.41
N LEU A 436 -9.31 28.59 0.49
CA LEU A 436 -10.42 28.04 1.28
C LEU A 436 -11.73 28.66 0.85
N LEU A 437 -12.80 27.91 1.09
CA LEU A 437 -14.13 28.41 0.90
C LEU A 437 -14.37 29.70 1.70
N ALA A 438 -14.94 30.70 1.04
CA ALA A 438 -15.16 32.03 1.62
C ALA A 438 -16.24 32.03 2.71
N ASP A 439 -17.29 31.22 2.55
CA ASP A 439 -18.41 31.12 3.49
C ASP A 439 -18.80 29.65 3.71
N PRO A 440 -18.62 29.10 4.93
CA PRO A 440 -18.91 27.71 5.24
C PRO A 440 -20.39 27.33 5.02
N GLY A 441 -21.31 28.30 5.11
CA GLY A 441 -22.74 28.10 4.87
C GLY A 441 -23.17 28.31 3.42
N ASN A 442 -22.28 28.83 2.56
CA ASN A 442 -22.60 29.14 1.18
C ASN A 442 -21.45 28.78 0.22
N PRO A 443 -21.41 27.53 -0.30
CA PRO A 443 -20.40 27.10 -1.26
C PRO A 443 -20.33 27.96 -2.53
N ALA A 444 -21.42 28.64 -2.90
CA ALA A 444 -21.46 29.52 -4.07
C ALA A 444 -20.70 30.86 -3.84
N ALA A 445 -20.28 31.15 -2.61
CA ALA A 445 -19.44 32.31 -2.31
C ALA A 445 -18.01 32.19 -2.89
N GLY A 446 -17.64 31.00 -3.38
CA GLY A 446 -16.34 30.74 -3.99
C GLY A 446 -15.23 30.54 -2.96
N TYR A 447 -13.98 30.69 -3.44
CA TYR A 447 -12.77 30.44 -2.65
C TYR A 447 -11.92 31.70 -2.58
N LEU A 448 -11.30 31.92 -1.41
CA LEU A 448 -10.36 33.01 -1.16
C LEU A 448 -8.98 32.43 -0.85
N PRO A 449 -7.88 33.11 -1.24
CA PRO A 449 -6.54 32.73 -0.81
C PRO A 449 -6.46 32.62 0.71
N LEU A 450 -5.69 31.64 1.19
CA LEU A 450 -5.43 31.44 2.61
C LEU A 450 -4.77 32.70 3.22
N ASP A 451 -5.49 33.40 4.10
CA ASP A 451 -4.91 34.40 5.00
C ASP A 451 -4.27 33.69 6.21
N PRO A 452 -2.94 33.82 6.43
CA PRO A 452 -2.24 33.18 7.56
C PRO A 452 -2.80 33.57 8.93
N SER A 453 -3.36 34.77 9.06
CA SER A 453 -3.95 35.30 10.29
C SER A 453 -5.44 35.03 10.43
N GLY A 454 -6.10 34.62 9.35
CA GLY A 454 -7.52 34.26 9.33
C GLY A 454 -7.81 33.05 10.21
N ILE A 455 -9.00 33.01 10.82
CA ILE A 455 -9.49 31.87 11.60
C ILE A 455 -10.54 31.12 10.79
N TYR A 456 -10.29 29.84 10.56
CA TYR A 456 -11.15 28.97 9.74
C TYR A 456 -11.69 27.84 10.60
N GLN A 457 -12.95 27.50 10.39
CA GLN A 457 -13.55 26.29 10.95
C GLN A 457 -13.12 25.10 10.09
N VAL A 458 -12.35 24.19 10.67
CA VAL A 458 -11.82 22.99 10.00
C VAL A 458 -12.47 21.77 10.64
N ALA A 459 -13.22 21.01 9.85
CA ALA A 459 -13.83 19.77 10.28
C ALA A 459 -12.91 18.57 10.02
N THR A 460 -12.89 17.61 10.92
CA THR A 460 -12.19 16.34 10.72
C THR A 460 -12.90 15.21 11.48
N THR A 461 -12.42 13.99 11.33
CA THR A 461 -12.87 12.84 12.14
C THR A 461 -12.22 12.88 13.52
N ASP A 462 -12.89 12.34 14.53
CA ASP A 462 -12.32 12.09 15.85
C ASP A 462 -11.05 11.25 15.80
N PHE A 463 -10.98 10.23 14.94
CA PHE A 463 -9.75 9.48 14.67
C PHE A 463 -8.60 10.41 14.24
N GLN A 464 -8.78 11.19 13.16
CA GLN A 464 -7.68 12.03 12.67
C GLN A 464 -7.34 13.17 13.64
N GLY A 465 -8.36 13.79 14.24
CA GLY A 465 -8.19 14.94 15.13
C GLY A 465 -7.56 14.60 16.49
N LEU A 466 -7.80 13.39 17.02
CA LEU A 466 -7.43 13.03 18.39
C LEU A 466 -6.49 11.83 18.51
N VAL A 467 -6.38 10.98 17.49
CA VAL A 467 -5.67 9.69 17.57
C VAL A 467 -4.52 9.59 16.56
N ALA A 468 -4.74 10.02 15.32
CA ALA A 468 -3.79 9.80 14.24
C ALA A 468 -2.45 10.53 14.49
N PRO A 469 -1.32 9.80 14.58
CA PRO A 469 -0.02 10.39 14.88
C PRO A 469 0.36 11.56 13.96
N GLY A 470 0.87 12.63 14.56
CA GLY A 470 1.23 13.89 13.91
C GLY A 470 0.04 14.79 13.56
N TYR A 471 -1.11 14.24 13.14
CA TYR A 471 -2.33 15.04 12.99
C TYR A 471 -2.87 15.50 14.33
N SER A 472 -2.98 14.59 15.31
CA SER A 472 -3.46 14.90 16.66
C SER A 472 -2.65 16.03 17.33
N ASP A 473 -1.34 16.07 17.08
CA ASP A 473 -0.44 17.09 17.62
C ASP A 473 -0.69 18.47 16.98
N ILE A 474 -0.95 18.52 15.68
CA ILE A 474 -1.30 19.76 14.96
C ILE A 474 -2.66 20.27 15.41
N PHE A 475 -3.67 19.38 15.50
CA PHE A 475 -5.01 19.74 15.95
C PHE A 475 -5.04 20.20 17.41
N ALA A 476 -4.25 19.57 18.30
CA ALA A 476 -4.15 20.00 19.70
C ALA A 476 -3.67 21.45 19.86
N ARG A 477 -2.87 21.97 18.92
CA ARG A 477 -2.40 23.37 18.91
C ARG A 477 -3.46 24.39 18.50
N ALA A 478 -4.57 23.95 17.89
CA ALA A 478 -5.71 24.82 17.60
C ALA A 478 -6.52 25.17 18.88
N GLY A 479 -6.33 24.41 19.97
CA GLY A 479 -7.00 24.64 21.24
C GLY A 479 -8.33 23.89 21.36
N GLU A 480 -9.34 24.53 21.96
CA GLU A 480 -10.66 23.92 22.16
C GLU A 480 -11.35 23.65 20.82
N HIS A 481 -11.96 22.47 20.71
CA HIS A 481 -12.71 22.02 19.55
C HIS A 481 -14.15 21.69 19.92
N THR A 482 -15.03 21.70 18.93
CA THR A 482 -16.41 21.24 19.08
C THR A 482 -16.52 19.79 18.64
N ASN A 483 -16.97 18.91 19.54
CA ASN A 483 -17.49 17.61 19.14
C ASN A 483 -18.95 17.77 18.72
N THR A 484 -19.23 17.59 17.44
CA THR A 484 -20.57 17.82 16.88
C THR A 484 -21.55 16.69 17.24
N GLY A 485 -21.05 15.51 17.64
CA GLY A 485 -21.83 14.29 17.79
C GLY A 485 -22.33 13.69 16.46
N ILE A 486 -22.04 14.34 15.32
CA ILE A 486 -22.48 13.90 13.99
C ILE A 486 -21.64 12.69 13.57
N ASP A 487 -22.32 11.59 13.25
CA ASP A 487 -21.71 10.40 12.66
C ASP A 487 -21.54 10.58 11.15
N LEU A 488 -20.30 10.46 10.65
CA LEU A 488 -20.02 10.65 9.23
C LEU A 488 -20.73 9.58 8.37
N ARG A 489 -20.75 8.32 8.80
CA ARG A 489 -21.40 7.25 8.03
C ARG A 489 -22.90 7.48 7.96
N ASP A 490 -23.54 7.92 9.04
CA ASP A 490 -24.98 8.23 9.01
C ASP A 490 -25.30 9.40 8.07
N GLN A 491 -24.43 10.42 7.99
CA GLN A 491 -24.61 11.51 7.02
C GLN A 491 -24.49 11.02 5.58
N VAL A 492 -23.52 10.15 5.29
CA VAL A 492 -23.37 9.55 3.96
C VAL A 492 -24.57 8.66 3.62
N ARG A 493 -25.06 7.88 4.58
CA ARG A 493 -26.29 7.07 4.44
C ARG A 493 -27.49 7.93 4.08
N ALA A 494 -27.72 9.00 4.83
CA ALA A 494 -28.82 9.93 4.61
C ALA A 494 -28.69 10.63 3.23
N TYR A 495 -27.47 10.99 2.84
CA TYR A 495 -27.21 11.58 1.52
C TYR A 495 -27.55 10.60 0.38
N ILE A 496 -27.11 9.34 0.49
CA ILE A 496 -27.43 8.28 -0.49
C ILE A 496 -28.95 8.10 -0.63
N GLN A 497 -29.67 8.04 0.49
CA GLN A 497 -31.12 7.90 0.50
C GLN A 497 -31.84 9.09 -0.16
N ALA A 498 -31.32 10.31 0.04
CA ALA A 498 -31.91 11.53 -0.49
C ALA A 498 -31.56 11.81 -1.97
N ASN A 499 -30.42 11.28 -2.46
CA ASN A 499 -29.86 11.61 -3.76
C ASN A 499 -29.61 10.36 -4.62
N SER A 500 -30.56 9.43 -4.66
CA SER A 500 -30.46 8.19 -5.45
C SER A 500 -31.02 8.39 -6.88
N PRO A 501 -30.27 8.10 -7.95
CA PRO A 501 -28.91 7.56 -7.94
C PRO A 501 -27.84 8.61 -7.60
N VAL A 502 -26.90 8.25 -6.71
CA VAL A 502 -25.80 9.12 -6.30
C VAL A 502 -24.69 9.12 -7.35
N SER A 503 -24.10 10.28 -7.58
CA SER A 503 -22.96 10.49 -8.48
C SER A 503 -21.92 11.36 -7.78
N GLY A 504 -20.69 11.34 -8.28
CA GLY A 504 -19.61 12.16 -7.74
C GLY A 504 -18.69 12.63 -8.85
N GLN A 505 -17.89 13.66 -8.59
CA GLN A 505 -16.99 14.19 -9.61
C GLN A 505 -15.69 14.67 -8.99
N LEU A 506 -14.64 14.61 -9.80
CA LEU A 506 -13.40 15.32 -9.53
C LEU A 506 -13.57 16.80 -9.88
N ASP A 507 -12.97 17.69 -9.10
CA ASP A 507 -13.05 19.13 -9.30
C ASP A 507 -11.69 19.85 -9.21
N GLY A 508 -10.60 19.07 -9.12
CA GLY A 508 -9.23 19.57 -9.11
C GLY A 508 -8.90 20.34 -7.83
N ARG A 509 -9.54 20.00 -6.71
CA ARG A 509 -9.22 20.54 -5.38
C ARG A 509 -7.84 20.13 -4.90
N ILE A 510 -7.32 19.01 -5.36
CA ILE A 510 -5.90 18.65 -5.23
C ILE A 510 -5.32 18.51 -6.63
N SER A 511 -4.25 19.24 -6.91
CA SER A 511 -3.57 19.18 -8.21
C SER A 511 -2.06 19.23 -8.05
N GLU A 512 -1.33 18.70 -9.01
CA GLU A 512 0.12 18.75 -9.04
C GLU A 512 0.56 19.81 -10.05
N LEU A 513 1.43 20.74 -9.63
CA LEU A 513 2.11 21.64 -10.56
C LEU A 513 3.52 21.10 -10.77
N GLN A 514 3.88 20.82 -12.03
CA GLN A 514 5.29 20.61 -12.34
C GLN A 514 6.02 21.96 -12.23
N PRO A 515 7.29 22.00 -11.77
CA PRO A 515 8.04 23.26 -11.65
C PRO A 515 8.10 24.10 -12.94
N ALA A 516 7.91 23.47 -14.10
CA ALA A 516 7.85 24.13 -15.40
C ALA A 516 6.55 24.93 -15.66
N ASP A 517 5.49 24.67 -14.90
CA ASP A 517 4.17 25.28 -15.05
C ASP A 517 3.93 26.43 -14.07
N ILE A 518 4.92 26.75 -13.22
CA ILE A 518 4.91 27.95 -12.37
C ILE A 518 5.19 29.15 -13.29
N PRO A 519 4.24 30.08 -13.49
CA PRO A 519 4.52 31.29 -14.24
C PRO A 519 5.64 32.06 -13.54
N ALA A 520 6.75 32.30 -14.24
CA ALA A 520 7.78 33.22 -13.77
C ALA A 520 7.12 34.58 -13.43
N GLU A 521 7.55 35.17 -12.32
CA GLU A 521 6.96 36.36 -11.71
C GLU A 521 6.57 37.49 -12.70
N VAL A 522 5.48 38.16 -12.32
CA VAL A 522 4.90 39.43 -12.80
C VAL A 522 5.83 40.31 -13.67
N PRO A 523 5.37 40.80 -14.84
CA PRO A 523 6.16 41.73 -15.65
C PRO A 523 6.46 43.03 -14.90
N ALA A 524 7.75 43.34 -14.77
CA ALA A 524 8.22 44.68 -14.46
C ALA A 524 8.02 45.58 -15.68
N GLU A 525 6.80 46.07 -15.91
CA GLU A 525 6.58 47.24 -16.76
C GLU A 525 6.40 48.48 -15.88
N VAL A 526 7.51 49.18 -15.67
CA VAL A 526 7.50 50.59 -15.29
C VAL A 526 6.99 51.39 -16.50
N PRO A 527 5.92 52.19 -16.40
CA PRO A 527 5.48 53.02 -17.51
C PRO A 527 6.56 54.05 -17.88
N ALA A 528 7.08 53.95 -19.10
CA ALA A 528 7.94 54.95 -19.70
C ALA A 528 7.08 56.10 -20.23
N ASP A 529 6.71 57.03 -19.35
CA ASP A 529 6.29 58.38 -19.73
C ASP A 529 6.47 59.34 -18.55
N ILE A 530 7.69 59.89 -18.42
CA ILE A 530 7.93 61.12 -17.67
C ILE A 530 8.48 62.15 -18.68
N PRO A 531 7.79 63.28 -18.91
CA PRO A 531 8.25 64.33 -19.81
C PRO A 531 9.57 64.95 -19.35
N ALA A 532 10.50 65.10 -20.30
CA ALA A 532 11.75 65.82 -20.10
C ALA A 532 11.50 67.32 -20.00
N GLU A 533 11.38 67.86 -18.80
CA GLU A 533 11.59 69.28 -18.54
C GLU A 533 12.06 69.50 -17.09
N MET A 534 13.33 69.85 -16.94
CA MET A 534 13.91 70.33 -15.68
C MET A 534 13.52 71.79 -15.45
N PRO A 535 13.06 72.15 -14.23
CA PRO A 535 13.29 73.48 -13.69
C PRO A 535 14.60 73.48 -12.90
N ALA A 536 15.50 74.37 -13.31
CA ALA A 536 16.63 74.77 -12.49
C ALA A 536 16.10 75.59 -11.30
N GLU A 537 16.34 75.12 -10.08
CA GLU A 537 16.62 75.95 -8.88
C GLU A 537 16.79 75.06 -7.64
N MET A 538 17.99 75.10 -7.04
CA MET A 538 18.22 74.61 -5.68
C MET A 538 17.89 75.73 -4.68
N PRO A 539 17.29 75.39 -3.54
CA PRO A 539 17.65 76.02 -2.28
C PRO A 539 18.38 75.02 -1.38
N ALA A 540 19.44 75.53 -0.77
CA ALA A 540 20.24 74.88 0.26
C ALA A 540 19.39 74.56 1.51
N ASP A 541 19.65 73.41 2.14
CA ASP A 541 20.00 73.33 3.56
C ASP A 541 20.25 71.86 4.01
N ILE A 542 21.35 71.66 4.74
CA ILE A 542 21.77 70.42 5.41
C ILE A 542 21.57 70.62 6.92
N PRO A 543 21.07 69.62 7.66
CA PRO A 543 21.85 69.05 8.77
C PRO A 543 21.75 67.50 8.77
N ALA A 544 22.82 66.75 8.52
CA ALA A 544 23.90 66.33 9.45
C ALA A 544 23.43 65.54 10.68
N GLY A 545 23.69 64.22 10.69
CA GLY A 545 23.90 63.48 11.94
C GLY A 545 23.51 61.99 11.93
N LEU A 546 24.39 61.09 11.48
CA LEU A 546 24.52 59.74 12.05
C LEU A 546 26.00 59.29 11.98
N PRO A 547 26.57 58.71 13.05
CA PRO A 547 27.99 58.42 13.13
C PRO A 547 28.41 57.11 12.45
N GLN A 548 29.59 57.14 11.83
CA GLN A 548 30.37 55.99 11.38
C GLN A 548 31.20 55.40 12.52
N THR A 549 31.27 54.07 12.60
CA THR A 549 32.48 53.27 12.87
C THR A 549 32.22 51.86 12.31
N ALA A 550 32.87 51.39 11.24
CA ALA A 550 34.17 50.66 11.20
C ALA A 550 34.18 49.41 12.11
N ALA A 551 34.53 48.19 11.70
CA ALA A 551 35.43 47.74 10.65
C ALA A 551 35.23 46.24 10.32
N THR A 552 35.57 45.85 9.08
CA THR A 552 36.01 44.51 8.65
C THR A 552 37.52 44.34 8.85
N PRO A 553 38.09 43.11 8.93
CA PRO A 553 38.54 42.35 7.74
C PRO A 553 38.28 40.81 7.85
N ALA A 554 37.77 40.14 6.82
CA ALA A 554 38.46 39.52 5.66
C ALA A 554 38.77 38.01 5.84
N LEU A 555 38.32 37.19 4.89
CA LEU A 555 39.04 36.08 4.21
C LEU A 555 38.09 35.43 3.15
N PRO A 556 38.61 34.78 2.09
CA PRO A 556 38.08 34.92 0.74
C PRO A 556 37.40 33.67 0.16
N LEU A 557 36.59 33.95 -0.86
CA LEU A 557 35.99 33.04 -1.83
C LEU A 557 36.98 32.05 -2.47
N LEU A 558 36.57 30.79 -2.60
CA LEU A 558 36.93 29.94 -3.73
C LEU A 558 35.65 29.32 -4.29
N ALA A 559 35.23 29.83 -5.46
CA ALA A 559 34.09 29.34 -6.22
C ALA A 559 34.56 28.28 -7.24
N LEU A 560 33.90 27.13 -7.25
CA LEU A 560 33.93 26.14 -8.32
C LEU A 560 32.81 26.49 -9.31
N LEU A 561 33.10 26.77 -10.58
CA LEU A 561 32.14 26.55 -11.67
C LEU A 561 32.80 26.56 -13.07
N LEU A 562 32.57 25.43 -13.76
CA LEU A 562 32.35 25.18 -15.19
C LEU A 562 33.37 25.46 -16.33
N LEU A 563 33.73 24.34 -16.97
CA LEU A 563 33.59 23.96 -18.40
C LEU A 563 34.15 24.82 -19.57
N ALA A 564 35.02 24.13 -20.32
CA ALA A 564 34.95 23.81 -21.76
C ALA A 564 35.74 24.62 -22.82
N LEU A 565 36.25 23.82 -23.77
CA LEU A 565 36.73 24.09 -25.13
C LEU A 565 38.19 24.53 -25.34
N VAL A 566 38.95 23.63 -25.98
CA VAL A 566 39.60 23.78 -27.30
C VAL A 566 40.75 22.76 -27.38
N SER A 567 40.64 21.79 -28.29
CA SER A 567 41.83 21.26 -28.98
C SER A 567 41.42 20.64 -30.30
N SER A 568 41.71 21.40 -31.35
CA SER A 568 41.78 20.98 -32.74
C SER A 568 43.10 20.25 -32.96
N MET A 569 43.07 19.04 -33.53
CA MET A 569 44.13 18.57 -34.43
C MET A 569 43.56 17.60 -35.47
N MET A 570 43.53 18.10 -36.71
CA MET A 570 43.81 17.45 -38.00
C MET A 570 43.88 15.91 -38.08
N GLY A 571 43.22 15.35 -39.09
CA GLY A 571 43.66 14.07 -39.66
C GLY A 571 42.69 13.31 -40.57
N ILE A 572 42.34 13.88 -41.72
CA ILE A 572 42.27 13.24 -43.05
C ILE A 572 41.65 11.82 -43.17
N GLY A 573 40.60 11.69 -44.01
CA GLY A 573 40.55 10.60 -45.00
C GLY A 573 39.24 9.84 -45.20
N LEU A 574 38.44 10.31 -46.17
CA LEU A 574 37.79 9.52 -47.24
C LEU A 574 37.26 8.09 -46.94
N ARG A 575 35.93 7.88 -46.99
CA ARG A 575 35.22 7.30 -48.17
C ARG A 575 33.72 7.07 -47.92
N ARG A 576 32.95 7.32 -48.99
CA ARG A 576 31.53 7.03 -49.24
C ARG A 576 31.24 5.54 -49.43
N SER A 577 30.06 5.10 -48.97
CA SER A 577 28.99 4.35 -49.67
C SER A 577 27.93 3.96 -48.61
N MET A 578 26.69 4.47 -48.57
CA MET A 578 25.50 4.04 -49.35
C MET A 578 25.51 2.52 -49.57
N GLU A 579 24.56 1.71 -49.10
CA GLU A 579 23.10 1.88 -48.93
C GLU A 579 22.59 1.58 -47.52
#